data_AF-A0A945VY34-F1
#
_entry.id   AF-A0A945VY34-F1
#
_cell.length_a   1.000
_cell.length_b   1.000
_cell.length_c   1.000
_cell.angle_alpha   90.00
_cell.angle_beta   90.00
_cell.angle_gamma   90.00
#
_symmetry.space_group_name_H-M   'P 1'
#
loop_
_entity.id
_entity.type
_entity.pdbx_description
1 polymer ?
#
loop_
_entity_poly.entity_id
_entity_poly.type
_entity_poly.pdbx_seq_one_letter_code
_entity_poly.pdbx_strand_id
1 'polypeptide(L)' 'EIEESPHFGQDIDTSYIMGLGKVKEKIVILLDIEEILSSEELDIVNQHTVK' A
#
# COMPACT_ATOMS: atom_id res chain seq x y z
N GLU A 1 24.57 -8.46 -6.30
CA GLU A 1 23.40 -9.34 -6.47
C GLU A 1 22.19 -8.43 -6.60
N ILE A 2 21.40 -8.58 -7.67
CA ILE A 2 20.18 -7.79 -7.88
C ILE A 2 19.04 -8.71 -7.49
N GLU A 3 18.28 -8.36 -6.44
CA GLU A 3 17.08 -9.11 -6.08
C GLU A 3 15.91 -8.63 -6.94
N GLU A 4 15.10 -9.58 -7.40
CA GLU A 4 13.88 -9.25 -8.13
C GLU A 4 12.93 -8.47 -7.21
N SER A 5 12.32 -7.43 -7.76
CA SER A 5 11.28 -6.68 -7.07
C SER A 5 10.13 -7.63 -6.67
N PRO A 6 9.66 -7.60 -5.42
CA PRO A 6 8.55 -8.44 -4.99
C PRO A 6 7.30 -8.17 -5.82
N HIS A 7 6.55 -9.22 -6.13
CA HIS A 7 5.28 -9.10 -6.83
C HIS A 7 4.18 -8.78 -5.80
N PHE A 8 3.59 -7.59 -5.86
CA PHE A 8 2.62 -7.13 -4.85
C PHE A 8 1.20 -7.68 -5.05
N GLY A 9 0.96 -8.52 -6.06
CA GLY A 9 -0.39 -8.97 -6.39
C GLY A 9 -1.24 -7.84 -6.98
N GLN A 10 -2.43 -8.18 -7.50
CA GLN A 10 -3.28 -7.22 -8.22
C GLN A 10 -4.12 -6.34 -7.27
N ASP A 11 -4.20 -6.73 -6.00
CA ASP A 11 -5.09 -6.12 -5.00
C ASP A 11 -4.36 -5.11 -4.10
N ILE A 12 -3.04 -4.99 -4.20
CA ILE A 12 -2.27 -3.99 -3.45
C ILE A 12 -2.07 -2.78 -4.35
N ASP A 13 -2.72 -1.68 -3.98
CA ASP A 13 -2.37 -0.39 -4.54
C ASP A 13 -0.98 0.02 -4.05
N THR A 14 -0.08 0.20 -5.01
CA THR A 14 1.31 0.57 -4.73
C THR A 14 1.47 2.07 -4.47
N SER A 15 0.41 2.88 -4.64
CA SER A 15 0.42 4.30 -4.33
C SER A 15 0.82 4.59 -2.89
N TYR A 16 0.41 3.73 -1.95
CA TYR A 16 0.68 3.89 -0.53
C TYR A 16 2.08 3.42 -0.09
N ILE A 17 2.90 2.90 -1.01
CA ILE A 17 4.25 2.40 -0.69
C ILE A 17 5.25 3.55 -0.73
N MET A 18 5.73 3.95 0.44
CA MET A 18 6.79 4.96 0.59
C MET A 18 8.17 4.42 0.21
N GLY A 19 8.41 3.12 0.42
CA GLY A 19 9.69 2.52 0.09
C GLY A 19 9.83 1.05 0.49
N LEU A 20 10.91 0.45 0.03
CA LEU A 20 11.27 -0.94 0.29
C LEU A 20 12.65 -0.98 0.97
N GLY A 21 12.75 -1.74 2.05
CA GLY A 21 13.98 -1.96 2.80
C GLY A 21 14.28 -3.44 2.96
N LYS A 22 15.55 -3.77 3.24
CA LYS A 22 15.98 -5.13 3.55
C LYS A 22 16.60 -5.17 4.94
N VAL A 23 16.10 -6.04 5.81
CA VAL A 23 16.60 -6.22 7.18
C VAL A 23 16.74 -7.71 7.47
N LYS A 24 17.97 -8.19 7.70
CA LYS A 24 18.26 -9.61 8.04
C LYS A 24 17.56 -10.59 7.09
N GLU A 25 17.74 -10.38 5.79
CA GLU A 25 17.12 -11.17 4.70
C GLU A 25 15.59 -11.07 4.58
N LYS A 26 14.95 -10.20 5.35
CA LYS A 26 13.53 -9.88 5.21
C LYS A 26 13.34 -8.61 4.42
N ILE A 27 12.39 -8.62 3.49
CA ILE A 27 11.88 -7.41 2.86
C ILE A 27 10.93 -6.73 3.85
N VAL A 28 11.09 -5.43 4.01
CA VAL A 28 10.23 -4.55 4.81
C VAL A 28 9.65 -3.52 3.86
N ILE A 29 8.33 -3.39 3.86
CA ILE A 29 7.61 -2.39 3.07
C ILE A 29 7.25 -1.24 4.02
N LEU A 30 7.61 -0.02 3.66
CA LEU A 30 7.20 1.19 4.37
C LEU A 30 5.95 1.74 3.69
N LEU A 31 4.89 1.91 4.48
CA LEU A 31 3.59 2.39 4.02
C LEU A 31 3.25 3.73 4.66
N ASP A 32 2.55 4.59 3.92
CA ASP A 32 1.98 5.83 4.44
C ASP A 32 0.59 5.56 5.01
N ILE A 33 0.44 5.62 6.33
CA ILE A 33 -0.84 5.33 6.99
C ILE A 33 -1.86 6.49 6.85
N GLU A 34 -1.39 7.73 6.68
CA GLU A 34 -2.28 8.88 6.53
C GLU A 34 -3.01 8.79 5.18
N GLU A 35 -2.30 8.41 4.12
CA GLU A 35 -2.88 8.20 2.79
C GLU A 35 -3.85 7.02 2.77
N ILE A 36 -3.49 5.89 3.41
CA ILE A 36 -4.33 4.68 3.48
C ILE A 36 -5.65 4.95 4.21
N LEU A 37 -5.60 5.58 5.38
CA LEU A 37 -6.82 5.86 6.15
C LEU A 37 -7.71 6.87 5.40
N SER A 38 -7.12 7.83 4.72
CA SER A 38 -7.86 8.83 3.92
C SER A 38 -8.56 8.21 2.71
N SER A 39 -7.92 7.25 2.02
CA SER A 39 -8.54 6.57 0.88
C SER A 39 -9.68 5.64 1.32
N GLU A 40 -9.51 4.91 2.42
CA GLU A 40 -10.58 4.10 3.01
C GLU A 40 -11.77 4.96 3.46
N GLU A 41 -11.52 6.13 4.06
CA GLU A 41 -12.58 7.07 4.43
C GLU A 41 -13.36 7.60 3.22
N LEU A 42 -12.67 7.94 2.13
CA LEU A 42 -13.32 8.36 0.87
C LEU A 42 -14.17 7.24 0.27
N ASP A 43 -13.71 6.00 0.33
CA ASP A 43 -14.49 4.84 -0.11
C ASP A 43 -15.78 4.67 0.71
N ILE A 44 -15.70 4.85 2.02
CA ILE A 44 -16.88 4.80 2.91
C ILE A 44 -17.88 5.92 2.56
N VAL A 45 -17.42 7.13 2.28
CA VAL A 45 -18.28 8.27 1.90
C VAL A 45 -18.93 8.03 0.53
N ASN A 46 -18.18 7.49 -0.44
CA ASN A 46 -18.70 7.15 -1.76
C ASN A 46 -19.79 6.08 -1.72
N GLN A 47 -19.69 5.10 -0.83
CA GLN A 47 -20.72 4.06 -0.64
C GLN A 47 -22.03 4.60 -0.06
N HIS A 48 -22.01 5.78 0.57
CA HIS A 48 -23.20 6.38 1.19
C HIS A 48 -23.93 7.43 0.34
N THR A 49 -23.36 7.87 -0.79
CA THR A 49 -23.96 8.92 -1.64
C THR A 49 -24.80 8.37 -2.81
N VAL A 50 -24.86 7.05 -2.98
CA VAL A 50 -25.72 6.42 -4.01
C VAL A 50 -26.90 5.71 -3.34
N LYS A 51 -27.88 6.48 -2.90
CA LYS A 51 -29.28 6.04 -2.73
C LYS A 51 -30.25 7.15 -3.10
#